data_AF-A0A9N9R9G6-F1
#
_entry.id   AF-A0A9N9R9G6-F1
#
_cell.length_a   1.000
_cell.length_b   1.000
_cell.length_c   1.000
_cell.angle_alpha   90.00
_cell.angle_beta   90.00
_cell.angle_gamma   90.00
#
_symmetry.space_group_name_H-M   'P 1'
#
loop_
_entity.id
_entity.type
_entity.pdbx_description
1 polymer ?
#
loop_
_entity_poly.entity_id
_entity_poly.type
_entity_poly.pdbx_seq_one_letter_code
_entity_poly.pdbx_strand_id
1 'polypeptide(L)'
;MIQRHSIHGMTEEENVVRPHQEMAVLSLEEKKYLLGVERGDVAGTRRVLQRARDSGHINVDCVDPLGRSALLMAIDNENLEMVELLLEFGVETRDALLHAISEEFVEAVEALLDHEERSRKPGEPHV
;
A
#
# COMPACT_ATOMS: atom_id res chain seq x y z
N MET A 1 51.97 26.60 -21.20
CA MET A 1 51.10 26.43 -22.39
C MET A 1 49.75 25.98 -21.90
N ILE A 2 48.73 26.82 -22.08
CA ILE A 2 47.37 26.60 -21.57
C ILE A 2 46.63 25.70 -22.57
N GLN A 3 46.33 24.45 -22.21
CA GLN A 3 45.36 23.66 -22.98
C GLN A 3 43.95 24.06 -22.54
N ARG A 4 43.30 24.90 -23.36
CA ARG A 4 41.88 25.19 -23.25
C ARG A 4 41.12 23.92 -23.62
N HIS A 5 40.56 23.24 -22.64
CA HIS A 5 39.59 22.18 -22.90
C HIS A 5 38.24 22.84 -23.16
N SER A 6 37.73 22.64 -24.37
CA SER A 6 36.42 23.12 -24.82
C SER A 6 35.31 22.54 -23.95
N ILE A 7 34.43 23.42 -23.50
CA ILE A 7 33.15 23.08 -22.88
C ILE A 7 32.23 22.69 -24.04
N HIS A 8 32.21 21.40 -24.39
CA HIS A 8 31.36 20.86 -25.44
C HIS A 8 30.44 19.79 -24.84
N GLY A 9 29.14 20.02 -24.95
CA GLY A 9 28.12 19.01 -24.65
C GLY A 9 27.17 19.42 -23.52
N MET A 10 26.43 20.50 -23.70
CA MET A 10 25.07 20.55 -23.16
C MET A 10 24.24 19.56 -24.00
N THR A 11 24.27 18.29 -23.65
CA THR A 11 23.43 17.27 -24.27
C THR A 11 22.29 16.95 -23.32
N GLU A 12 21.12 17.42 -23.75
CA GLU A 12 19.82 16.78 -23.60
C GLU A 12 19.32 16.68 -22.15
N GLU A 13 18.40 17.60 -21.83
CA GLU A 13 17.37 17.36 -20.82
C GLU A 13 16.76 15.98 -21.10
N GLU A 14 17.20 14.99 -20.34
CA GLU A 14 16.55 13.71 -20.25
C GLU A 14 15.15 14.02 -19.72
N ASN A 15 14.21 14.14 -20.65
CA ASN A 15 12.79 14.19 -20.34
C ASN A 15 12.49 12.81 -19.74
N VAL A 16 12.74 12.67 -18.43
CA VAL A 16 12.35 11.53 -17.62
C VAL A 16 10.83 11.58 -17.62
N VAL A 17 10.25 11.08 -18.70
CA VAL A 17 8.89 10.62 -18.74
C VAL A 17 8.84 9.58 -17.65
N ARG A 18 8.38 9.99 -16.47
CA ARG A 18 8.04 9.08 -15.37
C ARG A 18 7.23 7.99 -16.05
N PRO A 19 7.64 6.71 -16.00
CA PRO A 19 6.85 5.66 -16.63
C PRO A 19 5.45 5.83 -16.07
N HIS A 20 4.51 6.21 -16.92
CA HIS A 20 3.12 6.35 -16.53
C HIS A 20 2.80 5.01 -15.89
N GLN A 21 2.56 5.04 -14.58
CA GLN A 21 2.33 3.85 -13.79
C GLN A 21 1.21 3.12 -14.49
N GLU A 22 1.54 2.02 -15.17
CA GLU A 22 0.58 1.25 -15.93
C GLU A 22 -0.43 0.79 -14.89
N MET A 23 -1.59 1.44 -14.82
CA MET A 23 -2.61 1.10 -13.86
C MET A 23 -3.02 -0.32 -14.20
N ALA A 24 -2.51 -1.28 -13.42
CA ALA A 24 -2.87 -2.68 -13.57
C ALA A 24 -4.40 -2.75 -13.51
N VAL A 25 -5.00 -3.19 -14.60
CA VAL A 25 -6.46 -3.25 -14.69
C VAL A 25 -6.95 -4.27 -13.68
N LEU A 26 -7.63 -3.79 -12.64
CA LEU A 26 -8.20 -4.65 -11.61
C LEU A 26 -9.12 -5.71 -12.23
N SER A 27 -8.90 -6.96 -11.83
CA SER A 27 -9.80 -8.07 -12.10
C SER A 27 -11.17 -7.84 -11.44
N LEU A 28 -12.18 -8.60 -11.87
CA LEU A 28 -13.51 -8.50 -11.26
C LEU A 28 -13.49 -8.86 -9.76
N GLU A 29 -12.65 -9.82 -9.35
CA GLU A 29 -12.56 -10.25 -7.96
C GLU A 29 -11.82 -9.21 -7.10
N GLU A 30 -10.77 -8.57 -7.62
CA GLU A 30 -10.10 -7.46 -6.93
C GLU A 30 -11.02 -6.25 -6.76
N LYS A 31 -11.84 -5.93 -7.78
CA LYS A 31 -12.87 -4.88 -7.66
C LYS A 31 -13.88 -5.20 -6.56
N LYS A 32 -14.33 -6.46 -6.47
CA LYS A 32 -15.26 -6.89 -5.41
C LYS A 32 -14.60 -6.85 -4.04
N TYR A 33 -13.33 -7.23 -3.95
CA TYR A 33 -12.53 -7.15 -2.73
C TYR A 33 -12.45 -5.71 -2.22
N LEU A 34 -11.98 -4.77 -3.05
CA LEU A 34 -11.87 -3.36 -2.67
C LEU A 34 -13.25 -2.75 -2.33
N LEU A 35 -14.29 -3.10 -3.07
CA LEU A 35 -15.66 -2.64 -2.77
C LEU A 35 -16.19 -3.21 -1.44
N GLY A 36 -15.81 -4.44 -1.09
CA GLY A 36 -16.14 -5.04 0.21
C GLY A 36 -15.50 -4.27 1.35
N VAL A 37 -14.23 -3.90 1.19
CA VAL A 37 -13.49 -3.08 2.15
C VAL A 37 -14.10 -1.69 2.30
N GLU A 38 -14.37 -1.01 1.18
CA GLU A 38 -14.98 0.33 1.16
C GLU A 38 -16.35 0.37 1.86
N ARG A 39 -17.11 -0.72 1.78
CA ARG A 39 -18.43 -0.84 2.42
C ARG A 39 -18.38 -1.36 3.85
N GLY A 40 -17.20 -1.70 4.37
CA GLY A 40 -17.04 -2.30 5.69
C GLY A 40 -17.56 -3.74 5.81
N ASP A 41 -17.66 -4.50 4.71
CA ASP A 41 -18.03 -5.93 4.74
C ASP A 41 -16.85 -6.79 5.22
N VAL A 42 -16.60 -6.77 6.53
CA VAL A 42 -15.50 -7.52 7.18
C VAL A 42 -15.62 -9.03 6.91
N ALA A 43 -16.83 -9.59 7.03
CA ALA A 43 -17.06 -11.02 6.87
C ALA A 43 -16.88 -11.50 5.42
N GLY A 44 -17.31 -10.71 4.44
CA GLY A 44 -17.03 -10.93 3.02
C GLY A 44 -15.54 -10.83 2.73
N THR A 45 -14.91 -9.75 3.19
CA THR A 45 -13.48 -9.50 2.98
C THR A 45 -12.62 -10.62 3.57
N ARG A 46 -12.90 -11.08 4.79
CA ARG A 46 -12.21 -12.22 5.41
C ARG A 46 -12.29 -13.49 4.56
N ARG A 47 -13.46 -13.80 4.01
CA ARG A 47 -13.64 -14.97 3.13
C ARG A 47 -12.84 -14.85 1.85
N VAL A 48 -12.75 -13.65 1.27
CA VAL A 48 -11.94 -13.38 0.08
C VAL A 48 -10.45 -13.53 0.39
N LEU A 49 -9.97 -12.92 1.48
CA LEU A 49 -8.57 -13.02 1.92
C LEU A 49 -8.14 -14.46 2.23
N GLN A 50 -9.00 -15.25 2.88
CA GLN A 50 -8.75 -16.68 3.11
C GLN A 50 -8.55 -17.44 1.79
N ARG A 51 -9.44 -17.24 0.81
CA ARG A 51 -9.31 -17.87 -0.50
C ARG A 51 -8.08 -17.37 -1.26
N ALA A 52 -7.72 -16.11 -1.08
CA ALA A 52 -6.55 -15.50 -1.72
C ALA A 52 -5.26 -16.14 -1.19
N ARG A 53 -5.18 -16.40 0.12
CA ARG A 53 -4.06 -17.11 0.75
C ARG A 53 -3.89 -18.54 0.21
N ASP A 54 -5.01 -19.23 -0.07
CA ASP A 54 -4.96 -20.62 -0.55
C ASP A 54 -4.62 -20.74 -2.04
N SER A 55 -5.11 -19.82 -2.88
CA SER A 55 -5.06 -19.96 -4.34
C SER A 55 -4.28 -18.88 -5.08
N GLY A 56 -3.95 -17.76 -4.44
CA GLY A 56 -3.33 -16.60 -5.09
C GLY A 56 -4.19 -15.96 -6.19
N HIS A 57 -5.51 -16.18 -6.17
CA HIS A 57 -6.42 -15.76 -7.25
C HIS A 57 -6.62 -14.25 -7.39
N ILE A 58 -6.22 -13.45 -6.39
CA ILE A 58 -6.22 -11.99 -6.42
C ILE A 58 -4.91 -11.44 -5.83
N ASN A 59 -4.52 -10.25 -6.26
CA ASN A 59 -3.53 -9.45 -5.55
C ASN A 59 -4.23 -8.73 -4.37
N VAL A 60 -3.84 -9.05 -3.14
CA VAL A 60 -4.40 -8.40 -1.94
C VAL A 60 -3.91 -6.96 -1.77
N ASP A 61 -2.74 -6.63 -2.34
CA ASP A 61 -2.14 -5.29 -2.33
C ASP A 61 -2.51 -4.47 -3.58
N CYS A 62 -3.62 -4.85 -4.23
CA CYS A 62 -4.15 -4.09 -5.35
C CYS A 62 -4.65 -2.70 -4.89
N VAL A 63 -4.64 -1.75 -5.82
CA VAL A 63 -5.06 -0.36 -5.57
C VAL A 63 -6.19 0.04 -6.50
N ASP A 64 -7.08 0.89 -6.02
CA ASP A 64 -8.15 1.47 -6.83
C ASP A 64 -7.60 2.44 -7.90
N PRO A 65 -8.43 2.97 -8.82
CA PRO A 65 -8.00 3.94 -9.81
C PRO A 65 -7.44 5.26 -9.25
N LEU A 66 -7.65 5.54 -7.96
CA LEU A 66 -7.09 6.69 -7.24
C LEU A 66 -5.77 6.34 -6.54
N GLY A 67 -5.32 5.09 -6.62
CA GLY A 67 -4.10 4.60 -5.98
C GLY A 67 -4.29 4.20 -4.52
N ARG A 68 -5.52 4.10 -4.02
CA ARG A 68 -5.80 3.72 -2.62
C ARG A 68 -5.74 2.21 -2.46
N SER A 69 -5.00 1.73 -1.46
CA SER A 69 -5.03 0.33 -1.04
C SER A 69 -6.24 0.05 -0.15
N ALA A 70 -6.56 -1.23 0.04
CA ALA A 70 -7.58 -1.65 1.00
C ALA A 70 -7.34 -1.10 2.41
N LEU A 71 -6.08 -1.05 2.85
CA LEU A 71 -5.72 -0.57 4.19
C LEU A 71 -5.97 0.93 4.35
N LEU A 72 -5.62 1.74 3.35
CA LEU A 72 -5.93 3.18 3.35
C LEU A 72 -7.43 3.43 3.38
N MET A 73 -8.21 2.68 2.58
CA MET A 73 -9.68 2.78 2.59
C MET A 73 -10.29 2.40 3.95
N ALA A 74 -9.70 1.42 4.66
CA ALA A 74 -10.15 1.04 5.99
C ALA A 74 -9.86 2.14 7.03
N ILE A 75 -8.73 2.83 6.90
CA ILE A 75 -8.35 3.97 7.74
C ILE A 75 -9.25 5.18 7.47
N ASP A 76 -9.48 5.55 6.20
CA ASP A 76 -10.40 6.63 5.80
C ASP A 76 -11.81 6.46 6.38
N ASN A 77 -12.23 5.20 6.54
CA ASN A 77 -13.54 4.83 7.08
C ASN A 77 -13.55 4.65 8.61
N GLU A 78 -12.43 4.91 9.30
CA GLU A 78 -12.22 4.67 10.73
C GLU A 78 -12.65 3.24 11.17
N ASN A 79 -12.46 2.24 10.30
CA ASN A 79 -12.90 0.87 10.55
C ASN A 79 -11.76 0.02 11.12
N LEU A 80 -11.60 0.06 12.45
CA LEU A 80 -10.54 -0.67 13.15
C LEU A 80 -10.59 -2.19 12.89
N GLU A 81 -11.78 -2.79 12.90
CA GLU A 81 -11.94 -4.23 12.67
C GLU A 81 -11.43 -4.65 11.27
N MET A 82 -11.67 -3.80 10.27
CA MET A 82 -11.14 -4.02 8.92
C MET A 82 -9.63 -3.81 8.87
N VAL A 83 -9.09 -2.80 9.55
CA VAL A 83 -7.62 -2.57 9.67
C VAL A 83 -6.95 -3.80 10.26
N GLU A 84 -7.42 -4.28 11.41
CA GLU A 84 -6.87 -5.45 12.09
C GLU A 84 -6.97 -6.71 11.22
N LEU A 85 -8.09 -6.91 10.52
CA LEU A 85 -8.25 -8.01 9.56
C LEU A 85 -7.19 -7.94 8.46
N LEU A 86 -7.00 -6.78 7.84
CA LEU A 86 -6.04 -6.62 6.74
C LEU A 86 -4.60 -6.89 7.21
N LEU A 87 -4.25 -6.42 8.41
CA LEU A 87 -2.95 -6.68 9.05
C LEU A 87 -2.77 -8.17 9.39
N GLU A 88 -3.80 -8.85 9.90
CA GLU A 88 -3.78 -10.29 10.19
C GLU A 88 -3.44 -11.12 8.93
N PHE A 89 -3.90 -10.67 7.76
CA PHE A 89 -3.65 -11.33 6.47
C PHE A 89 -2.38 -10.84 5.76
N GLY A 90 -1.61 -9.95 6.38
CA GLY A 90 -0.30 -9.52 5.88
C GLY A 90 -0.39 -8.61 4.65
N VAL A 91 -1.46 -7.80 4.54
CA VAL A 91 -1.55 -6.73 3.54
C VAL A 91 -0.44 -5.71 3.80
N GLU A 92 0.21 -5.24 2.73
CA GLU A 92 1.32 -4.29 2.83
C GLU A 92 0.89 -2.98 3.49
N THR A 93 1.61 -2.56 4.52
CA THR A 93 1.30 -1.34 5.28
C THR A 93 1.70 -0.07 4.54
N ARG A 94 2.82 -0.07 3.81
CA ARG A 94 3.32 1.06 3.00
C ARG A 94 3.26 2.40 3.77
N ASP A 95 2.42 3.34 3.32
CA ASP A 95 2.21 4.68 3.87
C ASP A 95 1.04 4.75 4.88
N ALA A 96 0.41 3.62 5.22
CA ALA A 96 -0.75 3.56 6.11
C ALA A 96 -0.49 4.16 7.50
N LEU A 97 0.72 4.05 8.05
CA LEU A 97 1.04 4.65 9.36
C LEU A 97 1.00 6.18 9.28
N LEU A 98 1.61 6.77 8.25
CA LEU A 98 1.59 8.22 8.06
C LEU A 98 0.16 8.71 7.79
N HIS A 99 -0.60 7.93 7.00
CA HIS A 99 -1.99 8.22 6.70
C HIS A 99 -2.90 8.15 7.94
N ALA A 100 -2.75 7.13 8.78
CA ALA A 100 -3.50 7.03 10.04
C ALA A 100 -3.20 8.20 10.99
N ILE A 101 -1.96 8.69 11.01
CA ILE A 101 -1.60 9.89 11.78
C ILE A 101 -2.28 11.14 11.18
N SER A 102 -2.30 11.30 9.86
CA SER A 102 -2.94 12.46 9.23
C SER A 102 -4.46 12.48 9.40
N GLU A 103 -5.08 11.30 9.45
CA GLU A 103 -6.51 11.14 9.75
C GLU A 103 -6.82 11.15 11.26
N GLU A 104 -5.81 11.31 12.13
CA GLU A 104 -5.95 11.31 13.60
C GLU A 104 -6.59 10.02 14.17
N PHE A 105 -6.49 8.90 13.44
CA PHE A 105 -7.08 7.62 13.84
C PHE A 105 -6.14 6.85 14.79
N VAL A 106 -6.19 7.21 16.07
CA VAL A 106 -5.26 6.72 17.12
C VAL A 106 -5.23 5.19 17.21
N GLU A 107 -6.38 4.53 17.18
CA GLU A 107 -6.46 3.07 17.30
C GLU A 107 -5.79 2.35 16.13
N ALA A 108 -5.91 2.89 14.91
CA ALA A 108 -5.19 2.34 13.76
C ALA A 108 -3.67 2.58 13.86
N VAL A 109 -3.24 3.74 14.38
CA VAL A 109 -1.82 4.00 14.64
C VAL A 109 -1.25 2.97 15.62
N GLU A 110 -1.95 2.71 16.72
CA GLU A 110 -1.55 1.69 17.70
C GLU A 110 -1.48 0.30 17.05
N ALA A 111 -2.53 -0.11 16.31
CA ALA A 111 -2.57 -1.41 15.65
C ALA A 111 -1.43 -1.60 14.62
N LEU A 112 -1.09 -0.56 13.87
CA LEU A 112 -0.01 -0.58 12.88
C LEU A 112 1.38 -0.71 13.53
N LEU A 113 1.65 0.05 14.60
CA LEU A 113 2.90 -0.03 15.34
C LEU A 113 3.07 -1.41 16.00
N ASP A 114 2.00 -1.92 16.63
CA ASP A 114 1.97 -3.26 17.21
C ASP A 114 2.26 -4.35 16.16
N HIS A 115 1.71 -4.20 14.96
CA HIS A 115 1.94 -5.14 13.87
C HIS A 115 3.40 -5.11 13.37
N GLU A 116 4.00 -3.92 13.29
CA GLU A 116 5.40 -3.76 12.89
C GLU A 116 6.35 -4.37 13.93
N GLU A 117 6.12 -4.13 15.23
CA GLU A 117 6.92 -4.72 16.31
C GLU A 117 6.90 -6.24 16.29
N ARG A 118 5.73 -6.85 16.03
CA ARG A 118 5.56 -8.31 15.95
C ARG A 118 6.17 -8.90 14.68
N SER A 119 6.18 -8.15 13.59
CA SER A 119 6.75 -8.57 12.31
C SER A 119 8.27 -8.39 12.25
N ARG A 120 8.83 -7.56 13.14
CA ARG A 120 10.27 -7.30 13.25
C ARG A 120 11.03 -8.53 13.74
N LYS A 121 12.12 -8.88 13.05
CA LYS A 121 13.06 -9.88 13.54
C LYS A 121 14.00 -9.26 14.58
N PRO A 122 14.31 -9.96 15.69
CA PRO A 122 15.26 -9.45 16.68
C PRO A 122 16.62 -9.15 16.05
N GLY A 123 17.03 -7.87 16.04
CA GLY A 123 18.36 -7.44 15.61
C GLY A 123 18.44 -6.58 14.35
N GLU A 124 17.34 -6.29 13.66
CA GLU A 124 17.35 -5.36 12.52
C GLU A 124 17.37 -3.89 12.99
N PRO A 125 18.25 -3.03 12.44
CA PRO A 125 18.34 -1.63 12.85
C PRO A 125 17.05 -0.87 12.54
N HIS A 126 16.74 0.12 13.38
CA HIS A 126 15.73 1.13 13.08
C HIS A 126 16.29 2.00 11.95
N VAL A 127 15.71 1.93 10.75
CA VAL A 127 16.10 2.75 9.60
C VAL A 127 15.03 3.79 9.31
#